data_AF-A0A078A3V5-F1
#
_entry.id   AF-A0A078A3V5-F1
#
_cell.length_a   1.000
_cell.length_b   1.000
_cell.length_c   1.000
_cell.angle_alpha   90.00
_cell.angle_beta   90.00
_cell.angle_gamma   90.00
#
_symmetry.space_group_name_H-M   'P 1'
#
loop_
_entity.id
_entity.type
_entity.pdbx_description
1 polymer ?
#
loop_
_entity_poly.entity_id
_entity_poly.type
_entity_poly.pdbx_seq_one_letter_code
_entity_poly.pdbx_strand_id
1 'polypeptide(L)'
;MFCFCKCKFGCLTMTSAIFVAMALKLLPDNEVWSIWGQNGSLIQQYQLYIMLACAGLALFTGIQGAIMSRMYFAQCVCIFAVLSLGVGLLFCAVGAYFFGMYFATSTLLDTFCAGKASSVQTVRDYQVLTLDYYMLANLYVTNYMCSSVCPCISYSQLDPKKWGNNAAALKNNYVYTGTYTSFYNCLLDLQTKELVQEIPSDTLQYIIDKESENSCGGVCEELPMFYFFKPITDGQPPNSCKEYVLKDLQIAYLLYGSVFLFGGILLMIGFNVQYGMWGRNLQKKMEKTKGDKSSSNKYDTENDKAIRRWK
;
A
#
# COMPACT_ATOMS: atom_id res chain seq x y z
N MET A 1 -38.86 22.03 -2.53
CA MET A 1 -37.37 22.04 -2.51
C MET A 1 -36.80 20.77 -1.84
N PHE A 2 -37.35 19.57 -2.13
CA PHE A 2 -36.98 18.31 -1.45
C PHE A 2 -36.22 17.28 -2.30
N CYS A 3 -36.05 17.49 -3.62
CA CYS A 3 -35.37 16.51 -4.48
C CYS A 3 -33.84 16.55 -4.45
N PHE A 4 -33.20 17.68 -4.08
CA PHE A 4 -31.73 17.79 -4.14
C PHE A 4 -30.97 17.12 -2.98
N CYS A 5 -31.63 16.80 -1.85
CA CYS A 5 -30.97 16.12 -0.73
C CYS A 5 -30.79 14.61 -0.93
N LYS A 6 -31.62 13.95 -1.74
CA LYS A 6 -31.53 12.50 -1.97
C LYS A 6 -30.34 12.10 -2.87
N CYS A 7 -29.91 12.97 -3.79
CA CYS A 7 -28.79 12.67 -4.70
C CYS A 7 -27.41 12.77 -4.06
N LYS A 8 -27.22 13.65 -3.04
CA LYS A 8 -25.91 13.83 -2.40
C LYS A 8 -25.50 12.70 -1.45
N PHE A 9 -26.48 11.97 -0.93
CA PHE A 9 -26.25 10.83 -0.05
C PHE A 9 -25.61 9.65 -0.76
N GLY A 10 -26.03 9.38 -1.99
CA GLY A 10 -25.52 8.27 -2.78
C GLY A 10 -24.03 8.42 -3.08
N CYS A 11 -23.53 9.65 -3.31
CA CYS A 11 -22.12 9.84 -3.66
C CYS A 11 -21.15 9.48 -2.52
N LEU A 12 -21.44 9.87 -1.27
CA LEU A 12 -20.53 9.60 -0.14
C LEU A 12 -20.53 8.12 0.26
N THR A 13 -21.69 7.49 0.31
CA THR A 13 -21.80 6.04 0.59
C THR A 13 -21.25 5.20 -0.57
N MET A 14 -21.42 5.64 -1.83
CA MET A 14 -20.79 5.00 -2.97
C MET A 14 -19.27 5.18 -2.94
N THR A 15 -18.73 6.34 -2.55
CA THR A 15 -17.27 6.48 -2.42
C THR A 15 -16.71 5.54 -1.36
N SER A 16 -17.33 5.45 -0.17
CA SER A 16 -16.88 4.49 0.86
C SER A 16 -17.03 3.03 0.41
N ALA A 17 -18.11 2.69 -0.30
CA ALA A 17 -18.32 1.36 -0.84
C ALA A 17 -17.33 1.03 -1.96
N ILE A 18 -16.94 2.00 -2.80
CA ILE A 18 -15.90 1.85 -3.83
C ILE A 18 -14.53 1.68 -3.17
N PHE A 19 -14.20 2.42 -2.11
CA PHE A 19 -12.96 2.24 -1.37
C PHE A 19 -12.89 0.85 -0.72
N VAL A 20 -13.98 0.40 -0.07
CA VAL A 20 -14.09 -0.95 0.49
C VAL A 20 -13.99 -2.01 -0.61
N ALA A 21 -14.69 -1.83 -1.73
CA ALA A 21 -14.66 -2.77 -2.84
C ALA A 21 -13.30 -2.80 -3.55
N MET A 22 -12.62 -1.67 -3.71
CA MET A 22 -11.26 -1.62 -4.24
C MET A 22 -10.27 -2.27 -3.27
N ALA A 23 -10.37 -1.99 -1.98
CA ALA A 23 -9.54 -2.63 -0.95
C ALA A 23 -9.76 -4.16 -0.93
N LEU A 24 -11.02 -4.61 -1.03
CA LEU A 24 -11.35 -6.04 -1.11
C LEU A 24 -10.88 -6.66 -2.42
N LYS A 25 -10.99 -5.97 -3.56
CA LYS A 25 -10.59 -6.49 -4.87
C LYS A 25 -9.08 -6.50 -5.10
N LEU A 26 -8.33 -5.71 -4.31
CA LEU A 26 -6.87 -5.75 -4.27
C LEU A 26 -6.36 -6.97 -3.48
N LEU A 27 -7.23 -7.63 -2.72
CA LEU A 27 -6.91 -8.88 -2.05
C LEU A 27 -7.44 -10.03 -2.91
N PRO A 28 -6.60 -11.00 -3.31
CA PRO A 28 -7.09 -12.21 -3.96
C PRO A 28 -8.10 -12.91 -3.03
N ASP A 29 -9.28 -13.28 -3.54
CA ASP A 29 -10.38 -13.88 -2.75
C ASP A 29 -9.95 -15.13 -1.94
N ASN A 30 -8.89 -15.80 -2.40
CA ASN A 30 -8.33 -17.00 -1.80
C ASN A 30 -7.37 -16.70 -0.64
N GLU A 31 -6.80 -15.49 -0.58
CA GLU A 31 -5.83 -15.08 0.43
C GLU A 31 -6.45 -14.35 1.62
N VAL A 32 -7.61 -13.70 1.46
CA VAL A 32 -8.24 -12.98 2.59
C VAL A 32 -8.46 -13.91 3.79
N TRP A 33 -8.89 -15.15 3.53
CA TRP A 33 -9.13 -16.14 4.57
C TRP A 33 -7.84 -16.77 5.11
N SER A 34 -6.78 -16.89 4.30
CA SER A 34 -5.48 -17.36 4.79
C SER A 34 -4.78 -16.29 5.63
N ILE A 35 -4.94 -15.01 5.28
CA ILE A 35 -4.46 -13.85 6.03
C ILE A 35 -5.17 -13.72 7.38
N TRP A 36 -6.49 -13.95 7.42
CA TRP A 36 -7.25 -14.00 8.69
C TRP A 36 -6.96 -15.26 9.51
N GLY A 37 -6.57 -16.35 8.85
CA GLY A 37 -6.03 -17.53 9.52
C GLY A 37 -4.66 -17.23 10.12
N GLN A 38 -4.28 -17.93 11.20
CA GLN A 38 -2.96 -17.78 11.85
C GLN A 38 -1.75 -18.13 10.96
N ASN A 39 -1.99 -18.49 9.70
CA ASN A 39 -0.96 -18.92 8.75
C ASN A 39 -0.55 -17.82 7.76
N GLY A 40 -1.27 -16.70 7.72
CA GLY A 40 -0.88 -15.55 6.89
C GLY A 40 0.33 -14.82 7.49
N SER A 41 1.16 -14.23 6.64
CA SER A 41 2.25 -13.40 7.13
C SER A 41 1.70 -12.24 7.96
N LEU A 42 2.33 -11.98 9.12
CA LEU A 42 1.99 -10.91 10.05
C LEU A 42 1.84 -9.54 9.36
N ILE A 43 2.49 -9.35 8.21
CA ILE A 43 2.47 -8.09 7.47
C ILE A 43 1.30 -7.95 6.51
N GLN A 44 0.92 -9.00 5.78
CA GLN A 44 -0.34 -8.96 5.02
C GLN A 44 -1.50 -8.68 5.99
N GLN A 45 -1.42 -9.20 7.21
CA GLN A 45 -2.34 -8.84 8.30
C GLN A 45 -2.27 -7.36 8.66
N TYR A 46 -1.08 -6.76 8.87
CA TYR A 46 -0.95 -5.32 9.13
C TYR A 46 -1.49 -4.44 8.00
N GLN A 47 -1.17 -4.75 6.75
CA GLN A 47 -1.69 -4.01 5.59
C GLN A 47 -3.21 -4.12 5.50
N LEU A 48 -3.74 -5.33 5.74
CA LEU A 48 -5.17 -5.57 5.82
C LEU A 48 -5.82 -4.79 6.97
N TYR A 49 -5.20 -4.75 8.14
CA TYR A 49 -5.68 -3.96 9.29
C TYR A 49 -5.67 -2.47 9.00
N ILE A 50 -4.64 -1.95 8.33
CA ILE A 50 -4.58 -0.54 7.92
C ILE A 50 -5.69 -0.25 6.90
N MET A 51 -5.87 -1.11 5.89
CA MET A 51 -6.93 -0.94 4.89
C MET A 51 -8.32 -1.03 5.54
N LEU A 52 -8.55 -1.99 6.44
CA LEU A 52 -9.80 -2.13 7.20
C LEU A 52 -10.05 -0.95 8.12
N ALA A 53 -9.01 -0.43 8.79
CA ALA A 53 -9.12 0.76 9.62
C ALA A 53 -9.49 1.99 8.79
N CYS A 54 -8.86 2.17 7.62
CA CYS A 54 -9.17 3.26 6.70
C CYS A 54 -10.58 3.13 6.12
N ALA A 55 -10.98 1.92 5.72
CA ALA A 55 -12.33 1.61 5.28
C ALA A 55 -13.37 1.86 6.38
N GLY A 56 -13.07 1.46 7.62
CA GLY A 56 -13.90 1.70 8.79
C GLY A 56 -14.06 3.19 9.09
N LEU A 57 -12.97 3.97 9.02
CA LEU A 57 -13.01 5.43 9.15
C LEU A 57 -13.83 6.08 8.02
N ALA A 58 -13.68 5.61 6.78
CA ALA A 58 -14.47 6.09 5.64
C ALA A 58 -15.97 5.77 5.80
N LEU A 59 -16.32 4.58 6.26
CA LEU A 59 -17.70 4.19 6.55
C LEU A 59 -18.27 5.00 7.72
N PHE A 60 -17.49 5.17 8.79
CA PHE A 60 -17.89 5.95 9.97
C PHE A 60 -18.16 7.40 9.61
N THR A 61 -17.28 8.04 8.83
CA THR A 61 -17.49 9.41 8.34
C THR A 61 -18.70 9.51 7.40
N GLY A 62 -18.93 8.49 6.56
CA GLY A 62 -20.13 8.38 5.73
C GLY A 62 -21.43 8.29 6.56
N ILE A 63 -21.47 7.43 7.58
CA ILE A 63 -22.62 7.25 8.49
C ILE A 63 -22.83 8.51 9.34
N GLN A 64 -21.77 9.12 9.85
CA GLN A 64 -21.88 10.38 10.57
C GLN A 64 -22.45 11.49 9.68
N GLY A 65 -21.93 11.65 8.46
CA GLY A 65 -22.48 12.58 7.48
C GLY A 65 -23.97 12.31 7.20
N ALA A 66 -24.35 11.04 7.15
CA ALA A 66 -25.73 10.62 6.99
C ALA A 66 -26.63 11.04 8.17
N ILE A 67 -26.21 10.79 9.40
CA ILE A 67 -26.97 11.16 10.59
C ILE A 67 -27.06 12.69 10.70
N MET A 68 -25.95 13.41 10.48
CA MET A 68 -25.88 14.87 10.56
C MET A 68 -26.75 15.57 9.51
N SER A 69 -26.95 14.96 8.34
CA SER A 69 -27.89 15.50 7.34
C SER A 69 -29.33 15.63 7.86
N ARG A 70 -29.72 14.81 8.85
CA ARG A 70 -31.05 14.80 9.47
C ARG A 70 -31.11 15.64 10.73
N MET A 71 -29.98 15.86 11.39
CA MET A 71 -29.89 16.59 12.65
C MET A 71 -29.39 18.02 12.42
N TYR A 72 -30.22 19.03 12.71
CA TYR A 72 -29.89 20.43 12.44
C TYR A 72 -29.07 21.12 13.55
N PHE A 73 -28.38 20.36 14.41
CA PHE A 73 -27.62 20.92 15.53
C PHE A 73 -26.27 21.49 15.05
N ALA A 74 -26.10 22.80 15.21
CA ALA A 74 -24.92 23.54 14.77
C ALA A 74 -23.59 23.02 15.36
N GLN A 75 -23.61 22.59 16.63
CA GLN A 75 -22.43 22.08 17.34
C GLN A 75 -21.93 20.77 16.72
N CYS A 76 -22.84 19.86 16.36
CA CYS A 76 -22.48 18.56 15.79
C CYS A 76 -21.87 18.71 14.39
N VAL A 77 -22.34 19.69 13.60
CA VAL A 77 -21.76 20.01 12.28
C VAL A 77 -20.33 20.52 12.43
N CYS A 78 -20.06 21.38 13.42
CA CYS A 78 -18.71 21.91 13.67
C CYS A 78 -17.72 20.80 14.05
N ILE A 79 -18.11 19.91 14.97
CA ILE A 79 -17.27 18.78 15.39
C ILE A 79 -16.99 17.84 14.20
N PHE A 80 -18.02 17.48 13.43
CA PHE A 80 -17.84 16.66 12.23
C PHE A 80 -16.93 17.32 11.20
N ALA A 81 -17.07 18.64 11.01
CA ALA A 81 -16.27 19.41 10.08
C ALA A 81 -14.78 19.36 10.47
N VAL A 82 -14.44 19.59 11.75
CA VAL A 82 -13.05 19.51 12.22
C VAL A 82 -12.48 18.08 12.09
N LEU A 83 -13.27 17.06 12.44
CA LEU A 83 -12.85 15.66 12.33
C LEU A 83 -12.60 15.24 10.87
N SER A 84 -13.53 15.56 9.96
CA SER A 84 -13.40 15.22 8.54
C SER A 84 -12.23 15.95 7.87
N LEU A 85 -11.98 17.21 8.23
CA LEU A 85 -10.81 17.96 7.81
C LEU A 85 -9.51 17.32 8.31
N GLY A 86 -9.44 16.94 9.59
CA GLY A 86 -8.28 16.28 10.18
C GLY A 86 -7.96 14.94 9.51
N VAL A 87 -8.97 14.08 9.32
CA VAL A 87 -8.80 12.78 8.64
C VAL A 87 -8.40 12.98 7.18
N GLY A 88 -9.02 13.94 6.48
CA GLY A 88 -8.67 14.27 5.09
C GLY A 88 -7.21 14.71 4.93
N LEU A 89 -6.73 15.58 5.83
CA LEU A 89 -5.32 16.01 5.85
C LEU A 89 -4.37 14.86 6.14
N LEU A 90 -4.71 13.97 7.08
CA LEU A 90 -3.92 12.78 7.39
C LEU A 90 -3.80 11.85 6.16
N PHE A 91 -4.92 11.62 5.46
CA PHE A 91 -4.92 10.81 4.25
C PHE A 91 -4.07 11.43 3.14
N CYS A 92 -4.17 12.75 2.94
CA CYS A 92 -3.29 13.45 2.00
C CYS A 92 -1.81 13.35 2.38
N ALA A 93 -1.47 13.45 3.67
CA ALA A 93 -0.09 13.33 4.15
C ALA A 93 0.48 11.92 3.92
N VAL A 94 -0.30 10.88 4.25
CA VAL A 94 0.07 9.48 3.98
C VAL A 94 0.20 9.22 2.48
N GLY A 95 -0.74 9.73 1.67
CA GLY A 95 -0.67 9.63 0.21
C GLY A 95 0.59 10.29 -0.37
N ALA A 96 0.91 11.50 0.09
CA ALA A 96 2.11 12.23 -0.31
C ALA A 96 3.40 11.49 0.10
N TYR A 97 3.42 10.85 1.27
CA TYR A 97 4.53 10.00 1.70
C TYR A 97 4.76 8.82 0.73
N PHE A 98 3.71 8.09 0.34
CA PHE A 98 3.83 7.00 -0.62
C PHE A 98 4.27 7.47 -2.01
N PHE A 99 3.81 8.63 -2.46
CA PHE A 99 4.33 9.25 -3.70
C PHE A 99 5.82 9.61 -3.57
N GLY A 100 6.25 10.12 -2.42
CA GLY A 100 7.67 10.35 -2.15
C GLY A 100 8.48 9.05 -2.26
N MET A 101 7.97 7.95 -1.71
CA MET A 101 8.59 6.63 -1.81
C MET A 101 8.63 6.11 -3.25
N TYR A 102 7.57 6.30 -4.03
CA TYR A 102 7.54 5.96 -5.45
C TYR A 102 8.72 6.58 -6.23
N PHE A 103 8.98 7.88 -6.04
CA PHE A 103 10.10 8.56 -6.69
C PHE A 103 11.46 8.16 -6.10
N ALA A 104 11.52 7.88 -4.80
CA ALA A 104 12.76 7.47 -4.15
C ALA A 104 13.13 6.01 -4.44
N THR A 105 12.21 5.16 -4.91
CA THR A 105 12.39 3.69 -4.97
C THR A 105 13.64 3.28 -5.74
N SER A 106 13.99 3.94 -6.85
CA SER A 106 15.21 3.63 -7.60
C SER A 106 16.48 3.89 -6.77
N THR A 107 16.57 5.08 -6.17
CA THR A 107 17.70 5.46 -5.30
C THR A 107 17.79 4.55 -4.07
N LEU A 108 16.64 4.12 -3.54
CA LEU A 108 16.59 3.17 -2.43
C LEU A 108 17.17 1.81 -2.83
N LEU A 109 16.75 1.29 -3.98
CA LEU A 109 17.22 0.02 -4.51
C LEU A 109 18.73 0.06 -4.83
N ASP A 110 19.21 1.17 -5.38
CA ASP A 110 20.63 1.37 -5.68
C ASP A 110 21.47 1.46 -4.40
N THR A 111 21.01 2.24 -3.41
CA THR A 111 21.68 2.37 -2.10
C THR A 111 21.69 1.04 -1.35
N PHE A 112 20.60 0.27 -1.48
CA PHE A 112 20.46 -1.06 -0.94
C PHE A 112 21.47 -2.02 -1.58
N CYS A 113 21.51 -2.08 -2.91
CA CYS A 113 22.46 -2.92 -3.63
C CYS A 113 23.93 -2.51 -3.45
N ALA A 114 24.20 -1.24 -3.12
CA ALA A 114 25.54 -0.78 -2.76
C ALA A 114 25.97 -1.18 -1.33
N GLY A 115 25.14 -1.93 -0.58
CA GLY A 115 25.43 -2.36 0.80
C GLY A 115 25.42 -1.21 1.82
N LYS A 116 24.87 -0.04 1.47
CA LYS A 116 24.89 1.18 2.30
C LYS A 116 23.61 1.38 3.14
N ALA A 117 22.64 0.46 3.06
CA ALA A 117 21.29 0.66 3.59
C ALA A 117 21.08 0.29 5.07
N SER A 118 22.13 -0.01 5.84
CA SER A 118 22.03 -0.58 7.20
C SER A 118 21.56 0.39 8.30
N SER A 119 21.10 1.61 8.02
CA SER A 119 20.72 2.59 9.07
C SER A 119 19.35 3.27 8.95
N VAL A 120 18.50 2.93 7.97
CA VAL A 120 17.17 3.56 7.84
C VAL A 120 16.08 2.67 8.46
N GLN A 121 16.22 2.39 9.76
CA GLN A 121 15.12 1.95 10.63
C GLN A 121 14.21 3.17 10.83
N THR A 122 12.92 3.17 10.48
CA THR A 122 11.88 2.84 11.48
C THR A 122 10.45 2.74 10.90
N VAL A 123 10.25 2.82 9.58
CA VAL A 123 8.91 2.65 8.95
C VAL A 123 9.02 1.98 7.57
N ARG A 124 10.13 1.27 7.31
CA ARG A 124 10.55 0.87 5.96
C ARG A 124 10.40 -0.64 5.71
N ASP A 125 9.78 -1.36 6.62
CA ASP A 125 10.37 -2.64 7.00
C ASP A 125 10.01 -3.84 6.12
N TYR A 126 8.88 -3.88 5.37
CA TYR A 126 8.45 -5.18 4.80
C TYR A 126 8.78 -5.46 3.32
N GLN A 127 8.57 -4.50 2.42
CA GLN A 127 9.11 -4.65 1.06
C GLN A 127 10.64 -4.69 1.09
N VAL A 128 11.24 -4.04 2.10
CA VAL A 128 12.65 -4.19 2.43
C VAL A 128 12.92 -5.57 3.02
N LEU A 129 12.08 -6.15 3.90
CA LEU A 129 12.27 -7.52 4.40
C LEU A 129 12.26 -8.58 3.29
N THR A 130 11.30 -8.51 2.34
CA THR A 130 11.29 -9.42 1.19
C THR A 130 12.53 -9.20 0.32
N LEU A 131 12.97 -7.95 0.15
CA LEU A 131 14.24 -7.64 -0.51
C LEU A 131 15.46 -8.16 0.24
N ASP A 132 15.46 -8.09 1.58
CA ASP A 132 16.52 -8.56 2.46
C ASP A 132 16.66 -10.07 2.35
N TYR A 133 15.54 -10.79 2.38
CA TYR A 133 15.52 -12.24 2.16
C TYR A 133 15.88 -12.60 0.72
N TYR A 134 15.51 -11.80 -0.28
CA TYR A 134 15.95 -12.01 -1.66
C TYR A 134 17.47 -11.76 -1.80
N MET A 135 18.01 -10.74 -1.15
CA MET A 135 19.46 -10.51 -1.12
C MET A 135 20.18 -11.64 -0.38
N LEU A 136 19.64 -12.09 0.75
CA LEU A 136 20.17 -13.22 1.50
C LEU A 136 20.15 -14.49 0.65
N ALA A 137 19.07 -14.73 -0.10
CA ALA A 137 19.00 -15.80 -1.08
C ALA A 137 20.08 -15.67 -2.15
N ASN A 138 20.31 -14.47 -2.70
CA ASN A 138 21.38 -14.23 -3.69
C ASN A 138 22.78 -14.48 -3.10
N LEU A 139 23.01 -14.06 -1.86
CA LEU A 139 24.26 -14.34 -1.13
C LEU A 139 24.44 -15.84 -0.92
N TYR A 140 23.38 -16.55 -0.54
CA TYR A 140 23.42 -17.99 -0.36
C TYR A 140 23.65 -18.73 -1.69
N VAL A 141 22.97 -18.33 -2.77
CA VAL A 141 23.22 -18.87 -4.12
C VAL A 141 24.69 -18.70 -4.48
N THR A 142 25.25 -17.50 -4.28
CA THR A 142 26.64 -17.19 -4.65
C THR A 142 27.65 -17.99 -3.83
N ASN A 143 27.40 -18.18 -2.53
CA ASN A 143 28.36 -18.83 -1.63
C ASN A 143 28.23 -20.36 -1.59
N TYR A 144 27.03 -20.90 -1.77
CA TYR A 144 26.77 -22.32 -1.57
C TYR A 144 26.53 -23.09 -2.87
N MET A 145 25.97 -22.49 -3.92
CA MET A 145 25.65 -23.23 -5.15
C MET A 145 26.92 -23.71 -5.86
N CYS A 146 26.93 -25.00 -6.22
CA CYS A 146 28.09 -25.70 -6.78
C CYS A 146 29.37 -25.59 -5.93
N SER A 147 29.22 -25.47 -4.61
CA SER A 147 30.32 -25.57 -3.65
C SER A 147 30.48 -27.00 -3.14
N SER A 148 31.42 -27.24 -2.22
CA SER A 148 31.52 -28.52 -1.50
C SER A 148 30.29 -28.83 -0.65
N VAL A 149 29.50 -27.81 -0.26
CA VAL A 149 28.30 -27.97 0.56
C VAL A 149 27.09 -28.35 -0.30
N CYS A 150 26.93 -27.70 -1.46
CA CYS A 150 25.92 -28.01 -2.47
C CYS A 150 26.58 -28.40 -3.80
N PRO A 151 27.15 -29.61 -3.91
CA PRO A 151 27.80 -30.02 -5.15
C PRO A 151 26.75 -30.19 -6.27
N CYS A 152 27.02 -29.59 -7.43
CA CYS A 152 26.12 -29.62 -8.56
C CYS A 152 26.21 -30.93 -9.34
N ILE A 153 25.24 -31.17 -10.21
CA ILE A 153 25.26 -32.26 -11.20
C ILE A 153 26.54 -32.24 -12.05
N SER A 154 26.88 -33.37 -12.68
CA SER A 154 28.09 -33.50 -13.50
C SER A 154 28.19 -32.42 -14.57
N TYR A 155 29.37 -31.80 -14.71
CA TYR A 155 29.67 -30.80 -15.74
C TYR A 155 29.37 -31.30 -17.16
N SER A 156 29.46 -32.61 -17.40
CA SER A 156 29.13 -33.22 -18.69
C SER A 156 27.67 -33.06 -19.11
N GLN A 157 26.77 -32.73 -18.17
CA GLN A 157 25.34 -32.50 -18.43
C GLN A 157 25.03 -31.02 -18.74
N LEU A 158 26.02 -30.13 -18.62
CA LEU A 158 25.87 -28.71 -18.90
C LEU A 158 26.24 -28.42 -20.36
N ASP A 159 25.45 -27.60 -21.04
CA ASP A 159 25.77 -27.12 -22.39
C ASP A 159 26.66 -25.86 -22.30
N PRO A 160 27.95 -25.92 -22.67
CA PRO A 160 28.85 -24.77 -22.60
C PRO A 160 28.36 -23.56 -23.41
N LYS A 161 27.53 -23.77 -24.45
CA LYS A 161 27.01 -22.69 -25.28
C LYS A 161 26.06 -21.77 -24.51
N LYS A 162 25.26 -22.32 -23.58
CA LYS A 162 24.35 -21.53 -22.73
C LYS A 162 25.08 -20.67 -21.69
N TRP A 163 26.35 -21.01 -21.40
CA TRP A 163 27.18 -20.34 -20.41
C TRP A 163 28.15 -19.32 -21.02
N GLY A 164 28.31 -19.31 -22.35
CA GLY A 164 29.13 -18.34 -23.07
C GLY A 164 30.54 -18.19 -22.49
N ASN A 165 30.93 -16.95 -22.19
CA ASN A 165 32.26 -16.61 -21.65
C ASN A 165 32.51 -17.19 -20.25
N ASN A 166 31.45 -17.55 -19.51
CA ASN A 166 31.54 -18.06 -18.16
C ASN A 166 31.73 -19.58 -18.09
N ALA A 167 31.67 -20.30 -19.23
CA ALA A 167 31.86 -21.75 -19.26
C ALA A 167 33.22 -22.21 -18.69
N ALA A 168 34.29 -21.44 -18.91
CA ALA A 168 35.61 -21.74 -18.38
C ALA A 168 35.70 -21.55 -16.85
N ALA A 169 35.11 -20.46 -16.34
CA ALA A 169 35.01 -20.21 -14.90
C ALA A 169 34.16 -21.29 -14.22
N LEU A 170 33.04 -21.66 -14.84
CA LEU A 170 32.16 -22.74 -14.42
C LEU A 170 32.96 -24.03 -14.20
N LYS A 171 33.73 -24.47 -15.19
CA LYS A 171 34.50 -25.72 -15.11
C LYS A 171 35.56 -25.74 -14.00
N ASN A 172 36.24 -24.61 -13.76
CA ASN A 172 37.44 -24.58 -12.92
C ASN A 172 37.16 -24.20 -11.47
N ASN A 173 36.09 -23.44 -11.19
CA ASN A 173 35.89 -22.80 -9.88
C ASN A 173 34.81 -23.47 -9.02
N TYR A 174 34.13 -24.50 -9.54
CA TYR A 174 32.94 -25.08 -8.92
C TYR A 174 32.99 -26.62 -8.88
N VAL A 175 32.20 -27.20 -7.99
CA VAL A 175 32.16 -28.63 -7.66
C VAL A 175 30.96 -29.31 -8.33
N TYR A 176 31.24 -30.34 -9.14
CA TYR A 176 30.25 -31.06 -9.98
C TYR A 176 30.11 -32.55 -9.64
N THR A 177 30.30 -32.91 -8.37
CA THR A 177 30.27 -34.30 -7.90
C THR A 177 28.93 -34.69 -7.26
N GLY A 178 27.89 -33.85 -7.38
CA GLY A 178 26.65 -33.98 -6.65
C GLY A 178 25.43 -34.18 -7.52
N THR A 179 24.26 -33.85 -6.96
CA THR A 179 22.95 -34.11 -7.54
C THR A 179 22.07 -32.87 -7.66
N TYR A 180 22.49 -31.73 -7.10
CA TYR A 180 21.68 -30.51 -7.12
C TYR A 180 21.63 -29.90 -8.52
N THR A 181 20.41 -29.73 -9.01
CA THR A 181 20.13 -29.08 -10.29
C THR A 181 19.80 -27.60 -10.13
N SER A 182 19.25 -27.19 -8.99
CA SER A 182 18.93 -25.79 -8.66
C SER A 182 19.34 -25.47 -7.22
N PHE A 183 19.51 -24.19 -6.91
CA PHE A 183 19.85 -23.78 -5.55
C PHE A 183 18.69 -24.03 -4.58
N TYR A 184 17.44 -23.85 -5.01
CA TYR A 184 16.25 -24.15 -4.20
C TYR A 184 16.29 -25.56 -3.58
N ASN A 185 16.65 -26.58 -4.38
CA ASN A 185 16.76 -27.95 -3.87
C ASN A 185 17.85 -28.09 -2.80
N CYS A 186 18.99 -27.38 -2.96
CA CYS A 186 20.00 -27.38 -1.91
C CYS A 186 19.58 -26.56 -0.69
N LEU A 187 18.86 -25.46 -0.87
CA LEU A 187 18.43 -24.59 0.22
C LEU A 187 17.60 -25.37 1.25
N LEU A 188 16.67 -26.22 0.78
CA LEU A 188 15.87 -27.06 1.67
C LEU A 188 16.74 -28.00 2.54
N ASP A 189 17.79 -28.56 1.94
CA ASP A 189 18.75 -29.40 2.67
C ASP A 189 19.65 -28.59 3.62
N LEU A 190 20.03 -27.36 3.24
CA LEU A 190 20.80 -26.45 4.10
C LEU A 190 19.98 -26.00 5.31
N GLN A 191 18.69 -25.70 5.13
CA GLN A 191 17.77 -25.33 6.20
C GLN A 191 17.53 -26.50 7.14
N THR A 192 17.36 -27.72 6.62
CA THR A 192 17.22 -28.94 7.43
C THR A 192 18.47 -29.22 8.28
N LYS A 193 19.65 -28.79 7.82
CA LYS A 193 20.92 -28.90 8.54
C LYS A 193 21.24 -27.69 9.42
N GLU A 194 20.33 -26.71 9.52
CA GLU A 194 20.49 -25.46 10.27
C GLU A 194 21.74 -24.64 9.86
N LEU A 195 22.20 -24.79 8.61
CA LEU A 195 23.38 -24.06 8.10
C LEU A 195 23.05 -22.64 7.62
N VAL A 196 21.77 -22.40 7.32
CA VAL A 196 21.27 -21.13 6.81
C VAL A 196 19.96 -20.78 7.52
N GLN A 197 19.69 -19.49 7.61
CA GLN A 197 18.42 -18.99 8.14
C GLN A 197 17.25 -19.45 7.26
N GLU A 198 16.14 -19.84 7.91
CA GLU A 198 14.90 -20.16 7.22
C GLU A 198 14.36 -18.91 6.50
N ILE A 199 14.05 -19.07 5.21
CA ILE A 199 13.46 -18.03 4.39
C ILE A 199 11.94 -18.27 4.37
N PRO A 200 11.11 -17.26 4.68
CA PRO A 200 9.67 -17.40 4.65
C PRO A 200 9.16 -17.93 3.30
N SER A 201 8.20 -18.86 3.33
CA SER A 201 7.61 -19.49 2.13
C SER A 201 7.12 -18.47 1.09
N ASP A 202 6.52 -17.38 1.55
CA ASP A 202 5.98 -16.33 0.67
C ASP A 202 7.09 -15.62 -0.09
N THR A 203 8.25 -15.43 0.55
CA THR A 203 9.41 -14.83 -0.11
C THR A 203 10.06 -15.82 -1.07
N LEU A 204 10.12 -17.10 -0.72
CA LEU A 204 10.58 -18.14 -1.65
C LEU A 204 9.71 -18.19 -2.90
N GLN A 205 8.39 -18.19 -2.73
CA GLN A 205 7.45 -18.20 -3.85
C GLN A 205 7.59 -16.93 -4.69
N TYR A 206 7.70 -15.77 -4.06
CA TYR A 206 7.95 -14.51 -4.77
C TYR A 206 9.23 -14.57 -5.64
N ILE A 207 10.33 -15.10 -5.11
CA ILE A 207 11.58 -15.27 -5.87
C ILE A 207 11.35 -16.21 -7.06
N ILE A 208 10.71 -17.36 -6.82
CA ILE A 208 10.40 -18.37 -7.84
C ILE A 208 9.55 -17.77 -8.96
N ASP A 209 8.49 -17.03 -8.61
CA ASP A 209 7.60 -16.39 -9.58
C ASP A 209 8.36 -15.36 -10.40
N LYS A 210 9.18 -14.52 -9.76
CA LYS A 210 9.94 -13.49 -10.48
C LYS A 210 10.99 -14.07 -11.43
N GLU A 211 11.76 -15.07 -11.00
CA GLU A 211 12.75 -15.72 -11.85
C GLU A 211 12.09 -16.52 -12.99
N SER A 212 10.98 -17.20 -12.72
CA SER A 212 10.28 -18.04 -13.71
C SER A 212 9.61 -17.20 -14.80
N GLU A 213 8.82 -16.18 -14.42
CA GLU A 213 8.08 -15.33 -15.34
C GLU A 213 8.99 -14.44 -16.20
N ASN A 214 10.05 -13.88 -15.61
CA ASN A 214 10.86 -12.84 -16.25
C ASN A 214 12.22 -13.33 -16.74
N SER A 215 12.56 -14.61 -16.48
CA SER A 215 13.87 -15.19 -16.83
C SER A 215 15.03 -14.29 -16.39
N CYS A 216 14.98 -13.86 -15.13
CA CYS A 216 15.99 -13.02 -14.50
C CYS A 216 16.55 -13.73 -13.26
N GLY A 217 17.66 -13.25 -12.73
CA GLY A 217 18.25 -13.77 -11.50
C GLY A 217 18.79 -12.64 -10.63
N GLY A 218 18.50 -12.72 -9.32
CA GLY A 218 18.93 -11.75 -8.32
C GLY A 218 18.37 -10.34 -8.49
N VAL A 219 18.55 -9.48 -7.48
CA VAL A 219 17.93 -8.14 -7.43
C VAL A 219 18.94 -6.99 -7.62
N CYS A 220 20.24 -7.29 -7.52
CA CYS A 220 21.29 -6.30 -7.62
C CYS A 220 22.07 -6.38 -8.94
N GLU A 221 22.96 -5.41 -9.16
CA GLU A 221 23.65 -5.21 -10.43
C GLU A 221 24.67 -6.31 -10.75
N GLU A 222 25.21 -6.97 -9.73
CA GLU A 222 26.01 -8.18 -9.92
C GLU A 222 25.07 -9.33 -10.29
N LEU A 223 25.07 -9.68 -11.57
CA LEU A 223 24.29 -10.79 -12.09
C LEU A 223 24.77 -12.09 -11.43
N PRO A 224 23.91 -12.84 -10.74
CA PRO A 224 24.32 -14.08 -10.12
C PRO A 224 24.74 -15.09 -11.19
N MET A 225 25.68 -15.96 -10.84
CA MET A 225 26.12 -17.01 -11.77
C MET A 225 25.03 -18.08 -11.97
N PHE A 226 24.21 -18.32 -10.96
CA PHE A 226 23.15 -19.33 -10.97
C PHE A 226 21.80 -18.68 -10.68
N TYR A 227 20.74 -19.26 -11.24
CA TYR A 227 19.37 -18.99 -10.79
C TYR A 227 19.16 -19.53 -9.37
N PHE A 228 18.24 -18.91 -8.63
CA PHE A 228 17.75 -19.46 -7.38
C PHE A 228 16.94 -20.74 -7.62
N PHE A 229 15.96 -20.69 -8.54
CA PHE A 229 14.99 -21.77 -8.75
C PHE A 229 15.23 -22.59 -10.01
N LYS A 230 15.59 -21.95 -11.12
CA LYS A 230 15.76 -22.64 -12.41
C LYS A 230 16.96 -23.61 -12.37
N PRO A 231 16.93 -24.68 -13.16
CA PRO A 231 18.02 -25.62 -13.20
C PRO A 231 19.27 -25.00 -13.84
N ILE A 232 20.45 -25.39 -13.35
CA ILE A 232 21.78 -25.01 -13.86
C ILE A 232 21.96 -25.38 -15.36
N THR A 233 21.16 -26.30 -15.88
CA THR A 233 21.14 -26.65 -17.31
C THR A 233 20.60 -25.54 -18.21
N ASP A 234 19.93 -24.53 -17.65
CA ASP A 234 19.37 -23.40 -18.40
C ASP A 234 20.39 -22.29 -18.67
N GLY A 235 21.58 -22.38 -18.08
CA GLY A 235 22.63 -21.38 -18.23
C GLY A 235 22.55 -20.29 -17.18
N GLN A 236 23.36 -19.25 -17.39
CA GLN A 236 23.34 -18.07 -16.54
C GLN A 236 22.05 -17.26 -16.80
N PRO A 237 21.49 -16.59 -15.77
CA PRO A 237 20.48 -15.57 -15.98
C PRO A 237 20.94 -14.54 -17.03
N PRO A 238 20.08 -14.15 -18.00
CA PRO A 238 20.43 -13.13 -18.98
C PRO A 238 20.36 -11.72 -18.39
N ASN A 239 19.48 -11.48 -17.41
CA ASN A 239 19.22 -10.18 -16.82
C ASN A 239 19.03 -10.29 -15.29
N SER A 240 19.24 -9.16 -14.60
CA SER A 240 18.89 -9.02 -13.18
C SER A 240 17.38 -8.79 -13.01
N CYS A 241 16.78 -9.31 -11.94
CA CYS A 241 15.39 -9.04 -11.59
C CYS A 241 15.14 -7.63 -11.04
N LYS A 242 16.20 -6.81 -10.88
CA LYS A 242 16.16 -5.42 -10.39
C LYS A 242 15.03 -4.60 -11.00
N GLU A 243 14.92 -4.57 -12.32
CA GLU A 243 13.94 -3.74 -13.04
C GLU A 243 12.50 -4.17 -12.78
N TYR A 244 12.26 -5.49 -12.75
CA TYR A 244 10.93 -6.06 -12.48
C TYR A 244 10.50 -5.79 -11.04
N VAL A 245 11.40 -6.02 -10.08
CA VAL A 245 11.15 -5.73 -8.66
C VAL A 245 10.92 -4.23 -8.48
N LEU A 246 11.73 -3.36 -9.08
CA LEU A 246 11.57 -1.91 -9.04
C LEU A 246 10.17 -1.50 -9.54
N LYS A 247 9.76 -2.04 -10.68
CA LYS A 247 8.47 -1.75 -11.30
C LYS A 247 7.31 -2.19 -10.41
N ASP A 248 7.38 -3.37 -9.81
CA ASP A 248 6.33 -3.86 -8.90
C ASP A 248 6.21 -2.97 -7.65
N LEU A 249 7.34 -2.60 -7.05
CA LEU A 249 7.37 -1.68 -5.90
C LEU A 249 6.78 -0.31 -6.27
N GLN A 250 7.17 0.24 -7.42
CA GLN A 250 6.64 1.50 -7.92
C GLN A 250 5.14 1.44 -8.17
N ILE A 251 4.64 0.38 -8.81
CA ILE A 251 3.20 0.20 -9.04
C ILE A 251 2.45 0.15 -7.70
N ALA A 252 2.95 -0.61 -6.73
CA ALA A 252 2.35 -0.70 -5.40
C ALA A 252 2.29 0.67 -4.70
N TYR A 253 3.41 1.39 -4.62
CA TYR A 253 3.45 2.71 -3.99
C TYR A 253 2.61 3.75 -4.72
N LEU A 254 2.58 3.73 -6.05
CA LEU A 254 1.73 4.60 -6.84
C LEU A 254 0.25 4.34 -6.54
N LEU A 255 -0.15 3.08 -6.46
CA LEU A 255 -1.52 2.69 -6.18
C LEU A 255 -1.93 3.11 -4.77
N TYR A 256 -1.13 2.80 -3.75
CA TYR A 256 -1.40 3.23 -2.37
C TYR A 256 -1.43 4.75 -2.26
N GLY A 257 -0.42 5.43 -2.80
CA GLY A 257 -0.35 6.90 -2.80
C GLY A 257 -1.56 7.55 -3.45
N SER A 258 -2.01 7.02 -4.59
CA SER A 258 -3.19 7.52 -5.30
C SER A 258 -4.46 7.33 -4.48
N VAL A 259 -4.69 6.13 -3.95
CA VAL A 259 -5.88 5.80 -3.14
C VAL A 259 -5.99 6.73 -1.94
N PHE A 260 -4.91 6.91 -1.17
CA PHE A 260 -4.91 7.79 -0.01
C PHE A 260 -5.07 9.27 -0.37
N LEU A 261 -4.35 9.74 -1.39
CA LEU A 261 -4.40 11.15 -1.80
C LEU A 261 -5.78 11.52 -2.35
N PHE A 262 -6.34 10.74 -3.27
CA PHE A 262 -7.67 10.99 -3.82
C PHE A 262 -8.75 10.83 -2.74
N GLY A 263 -8.62 9.85 -1.84
CA GLY A 263 -9.51 9.69 -0.70
C GLY A 263 -9.52 10.92 0.21
N GLY A 264 -8.34 11.44 0.54
CA GLY A 264 -8.18 12.67 1.32
C GLY A 264 -8.81 13.89 0.63
N ILE A 265 -8.54 14.08 -0.67
CA ILE A 265 -9.13 15.20 -1.45
C ILE A 265 -10.65 15.11 -1.49
N LEU A 266 -11.23 13.92 -1.70
CA LEU A 266 -12.69 13.74 -1.71
C LEU A 266 -13.33 14.05 -0.36
N LEU A 267 -12.68 13.67 0.75
CA LEU A 267 -13.12 14.03 2.10
C LEU A 267 -13.10 15.55 2.31
N MET A 268 -12.04 16.22 1.83
CA MET A 268 -11.90 17.69 1.90
C MET A 268 -12.98 18.41 1.07
N ILE A 269 -13.29 17.92 -0.13
CA ILE A 269 -14.40 18.44 -0.95
C ILE A 269 -15.73 18.24 -0.22
N GLY A 270 -15.94 17.05 0.35
CA GLY A 270 -17.11 16.72 1.17
C GLY A 270 -17.29 17.71 2.32
N PHE A 271 -16.21 17.99 3.06
CA PHE A 271 -16.17 19.00 4.12
C PHE A 271 -16.61 20.38 3.61
N ASN A 272 -16.00 20.88 2.52
CA ASN A 272 -16.28 22.22 2.00
C ASN A 272 -17.76 22.36 1.58
N VAL A 273 -18.32 21.34 0.93
CA VAL A 273 -19.72 21.33 0.52
C VAL A 273 -20.66 21.34 1.73
N GLN A 274 -20.37 20.54 2.76
CA GLN A 274 -21.18 20.50 3.97
C GLN A 274 -21.11 21.81 4.76
N TYR A 275 -19.90 22.35 4.94
CA TYR A 275 -19.68 23.63 5.62
C TYR A 275 -20.40 24.78 4.90
N GLY A 276 -20.30 24.84 3.57
CA GLY A 276 -21.01 25.85 2.76
C GLY A 276 -22.53 25.74 2.86
N MET A 277 -23.09 24.52 2.85
CA MET A 277 -24.54 24.32 3.03
C MET A 277 -25.02 24.75 4.41
N TRP A 278 -24.24 24.46 5.45
CA TRP A 278 -24.54 24.89 6.81
C TRP A 278 -24.51 26.42 6.94
N GLY A 279 -23.48 27.08 6.40
CA GLY A 279 -23.36 28.54 6.39
C GLY A 279 -24.56 29.24 5.73
N ARG A 280 -25.01 28.74 4.57
CA ARG A 280 -26.21 29.29 3.88
C ARG A 280 -27.49 29.12 4.69
N ASN A 281 -27.65 28.00 5.40
CA ASN A 281 -28.82 27.77 6.25
C ASN A 281 -28.82 28.65 7.50
N LEU A 282 -27.65 28.90 8.09
CA LEU A 282 -27.48 29.85 9.19
C LEU A 282 -27.83 31.27 8.78
N GLN A 283 -27.34 31.73 7.62
CA GLN A 283 -27.68 33.05 7.08
C GLN A 283 -29.20 33.21 6.91
N LYS A 284 -29.87 32.24 6.30
CA LYS A 284 -31.35 32.26 6.14
C LYS A 284 -32.09 32.31 7.48
N LYS A 285 -31.60 31.63 8.51
CA LYS A 285 -32.21 31.69 9.86
C LYS A 285 -32.01 33.07 10.48
N MET A 286 -30.81 33.64 10.39
CA MET A 286 -30.53 34.99 10.91
C MET A 286 -31.36 36.07 10.21
N GLU A 287 -31.53 35.99 8.89
CA GLU A 287 -32.39 36.91 8.13
C GLU A 287 -33.85 36.86 8.58
N LYS A 288 -34.40 35.65 8.79
CA LYS A 288 -35.76 35.48 9.32
C LYS A 288 -35.90 36.10 10.71
N THR A 289 -35.00 35.79 11.64
CA THR A 289 -35.05 36.35 13.00
C THR A 289 -34.90 37.88 13.01
N LYS A 290 -34.10 38.45 12.10
CA LYS A 290 -33.97 39.91 11.95
C LYS A 290 -35.25 40.54 11.41
N GLY A 291 -35.92 39.88 10.45
CA GLY A 291 -37.23 40.29 9.95
C GLY A 291 -38.32 40.26 11.02
N ASP A 292 -38.37 39.20 11.82
CA ASP A 292 -39.35 39.06 12.91
C ASP A 292 -39.16 40.13 14.00
N LYS A 293 -37.90 40.40 14.42
CA LYS A 293 -37.58 41.48 15.37
C LYS A 293 -37.94 42.87 14.82
N SER A 294 -37.68 43.13 13.55
CA SER A 294 -38.05 44.40 12.92
C SER A 294 -39.57 44.59 12.83
N SER A 295 -40.32 43.49 12.69
CA SER A 295 -41.78 43.52 12.63
C SER A 295 -42.38 43.74 14.01
N SER A 296 -41.87 43.05 15.05
CA SER A 296 -42.28 43.27 16.45
C SER A 296 -42.08 44.70 16.91
N ASN A 297 -40.90 45.29 16.67
CA ASN A 297 -40.63 46.68 17.04
C ASN A 297 -41.58 47.68 16.35
N LYS A 298 -42.06 47.40 15.13
CA LYS A 298 -43.04 48.26 14.46
C LYS A 298 -44.39 48.26 15.18
N TYR A 299 -44.89 47.08 15.56
CA TYR A 299 -46.16 46.97 16.30
C TYR A 299 -46.10 47.66 17.66
N ASP A 300 -44.99 47.50 18.40
CA ASP A 300 -44.82 48.14 19.70
C ASP A 300 -44.76 49.67 19.56
N THR A 301 -44.06 50.19 18.54
CA THR A 301 -43.95 51.64 18.30
C THR A 301 -45.28 52.26 17.82
N GLU A 302 -46.10 51.51 17.08
CA GLU A 302 -47.40 51.97 16.58
C GLU A 302 -48.47 51.95 17.69
N ASN A 303 -48.44 50.94 18.56
CA ASN A 303 -49.33 50.85 19.73
C ASN A 303 -49.00 51.94 20.77
N ASP A 304 -47.72 52.25 21.01
CA ASP A 304 -47.30 53.35 21.88
C ASP A 304 -47.69 54.74 21.35
N LYS A 305 -47.76 54.91 20.02
CA LYS A 305 -48.28 56.14 19.40
C LYS A 305 -49.79 56.25 19.52
N ALA A 306 -50.52 55.13 19.43
CA ALA A 306 -51.96 55.11 19.63
C ALA A 306 -52.31 55.51 21.08
N ILE A 307 -51.64 54.91 22.08
CA ILE A 307 -51.88 55.21 23.51
C ILE A 307 -51.58 56.70 23.84
N ARG A 308 -50.55 57.30 23.24
CA ARG A 308 -50.24 58.73 23.45
C ARG A 308 -51.22 59.72 22.82
N ARG A 309 -52.09 59.31 21.89
CA ARG A 309 -53.15 60.19 21.35
C ARG A 309 -54.43 60.21 22.20
N TRP A 310 -54.56 59.28 23.15
CA TRP A 310 -55.72 59.17 24.03
C TRP A 310 -55.51 59.81 25.41
N LYS A 311 -54.32 60.35 25.69
CA LYS A 311 -54.02 61.20 26.84
C LYS A 311 -53.89 62.65 26.39
#